data_AF-A0A7J6KMJ0-F1
#
_entry.id   AF-A0A7J6KMJ0-F1
#
_cell.length_a   1.000
_cell.length_b   1.000
_cell.length_c   1.000
_cell.angle_alpha   90.00
_cell.angle_beta   90.00
_cell.angle_gamma   90.00
#
_symmetry.space_group_name_H-M   'P 1'
#
loop_
_entity.id
_entity.type
_entity.pdbx_description
1 polymer ?
#
loop_
_entity_poly.entity_id
_entity_poly.type
_entity_poly.pdbx_seq_one_letter_code
_entity_poly.pdbx_strand_id
1 'polypeptide(L)'
;AQNDAEGNPVNPQQALLNISIPDCPWIDGFDKQIRIIPAQLPRVKQCALAYRDNAARYSLAERQQPPQGLFDRFIFQGGELQFYTTPLVLRNEMTEAASAALQQRTKDSKRAMAEALHFFSNPIYQLPSIDELVNATQSVPLDWRPEIRRGDTQTLESFQEQQVALDLGLQAIDLFCSGQRAFIPAPVLLGPPGSGKSHVTAHWGAYALAKGLNTIVTSVASERAAALGGEHIHLVFSIPVASSPSSRILAERALTRLARDPVKMQWLKSIR
;
A
#
# COMPACT_ATOMS: atom_id res chain seq x y z
N ALA A 1 -20.61 40.06 33.35
CA ALA A 1 -20.63 38.59 33.27
C ALA A 1 -19.98 38.21 31.94
N GLN A 2 -18.66 37.96 31.98
CA GLN A 2 -18.01 36.67 31.60
C GLN A 2 -17.99 36.49 30.08
N ASN A 3 -16.97 36.92 29.33
CA ASN A 3 -15.59 36.41 29.21
C ASN A 3 -15.50 34.88 29.03
N ASP A 4 -15.70 34.40 27.80
CA ASP A 4 -15.19 33.11 27.33
C ASP A 4 -14.19 33.36 26.20
N ALA A 5 -12.96 33.60 26.61
CA ALA A 5 -11.77 33.61 25.77
C ALA A 5 -10.78 32.59 26.37
N GLU A 6 -10.98 31.31 26.07
CA GLU A 6 -9.96 30.28 26.27
C GLU A 6 -9.77 29.51 24.98
N GLY A 7 -9.01 30.14 24.07
CA GLY A 7 -8.42 29.47 22.92
C GLY A 7 -7.33 28.52 23.41
N ASN A 8 -7.56 27.22 23.24
CA ASN A 8 -6.51 26.22 23.31
C ASN A 8 -5.42 26.56 22.27
N PRO A 9 -4.13 26.61 22.64
CA PRO A 9 -3.06 26.81 21.67
C PRO A 9 -2.96 25.56 20.79
N VAL A 10 -3.54 25.63 19.59
CA VAL A 10 -3.31 24.61 18.55
C VAL A 10 -1.82 24.60 18.27
N ASN A 11 -1.17 23.48 18.57
CA ASN A 11 0.23 23.25 18.26
C ASN A 11 0.46 23.56 16.76
N PRO A 12 1.29 24.55 16.39
CA PRO A 12 1.42 25.02 15.01
C PRO A 12 1.93 23.93 14.05
N GLN A 13 2.45 22.81 14.57
CA GLN A 13 2.86 21.64 13.79
C GLN A 13 1.69 20.70 13.40
N GLN A 14 0.51 20.85 13.99
CA GLN A 14 -0.67 20.01 13.75
C GLN A 14 -1.81 20.71 13.00
N ALA A 15 -1.62 21.96 12.56
CA ALA A 15 -2.62 22.68 11.79
C ALA A 15 -2.86 21.99 10.44
N LEU A 16 -4.04 21.37 10.28
CA LEU A 16 -4.48 20.77 9.03
C LEU A 16 -4.65 21.86 7.96
N LEU A 17 -3.94 21.74 6.85
CA LEU A 17 -4.09 22.65 5.72
C LEU A 17 -5.28 22.20 4.88
N ASN A 18 -6.24 23.10 4.65
CA ASN A 18 -7.25 22.92 3.61
C ASN A 18 -6.57 23.25 2.27
N ILE A 19 -6.26 22.22 1.49
CA ILE A 19 -5.64 22.40 0.17
C ILE A 19 -6.63 21.91 -0.87
N SER A 20 -7.03 22.83 -1.76
CA SER A 20 -7.62 22.45 -3.04
C SER A 20 -6.47 22.01 -3.94
N ILE A 21 -6.40 20.72 -4.25
CA ILE A 21 -5.49 20.22 -5.27
C ILE A 21 -6.32 20.07 -6.53
N PRO A 22 -6.30 21.05 -7.46
CA PRO A 22 -7.12 21.02 -8.68
C PRO A 22 -6.82 19.83 -9.61
N ASP A 23 -5.75 19.09 -9.34
CA ASP A 23 -5.25 17.98 -10.17
C ASP A 23 -5.15 16.64 -9.40
N CYS A 24 -6.14 16.30 -8.56
CA CYS A 24 -6.25 14.97 -7.94
C CYS A 24 -7.29 14.10 -8.67
N PRO A 25 -6.93 13.44 -9.80
CA PRO A 25 -7.86 12.72 -10.69
C PRO A 25 -8.51 11.45 -10.10
N TRP A 26 -8.30 11.12 -8.82
CA TRP A 26 -9.00 10.04 -8.12
C TRP A 26 -10.03 10.56 -7.10
N ILE A 27 -10.15 11.87 -6.92
CA ILE A 27 -11.18 12.47 -6.09
C ILE A 27 -12.34 12.81 -7.01
N ASP A 28 -13.31 11.90 -7.09
CA ASP A 28 -14.55 12.16 -7.81
C ASP A 28 -15.33 13.28 -7.10
N GLY A 29 -15.45 14.42 -7.78
CA GLY A 29 -16.20 15.60 -7.35
C GLY A 29 -15.40 16.90 -7.51
N PHE A 30 -15.89 17.80 -8.36
CA PHE A 30 -15.43 19.19 -8.42
C PHE A 30 -15.54 19.82 -7.01
N ASP A 31 -14.52 20.59 -6.59
CA ASP A 31 -14.45 21.36 -5.33
C ASP A 31 -14.27 20.63 -3.97
N LYS A 32 -13.82 19.38 -3.93
CA LYS A 32 -13.48 18.75 -2.64
C LYS A 32 -12.13 19.23 -2.08
N GLN A 33 -12.17 19.98 -0.97
CA GLN A 33 -10.99 20.35 -0.19
C GLN A 33 -10.49 19.18 0.66
N ILE A 34 -9.18 18.91 0.62
CA ILE A 34 -8.53 17.86 1.44
C ILE A 34 -7.84 18.52 2.62
N ARG A 35 -8.00 17.94 3.81
CA ARG A 35 -7.31 18.36 5.04
C ARG A 35 -6.07 17.52 5.23
N ILE A 36 -4.91 18.08 4.90
CA ILE A 36 -3.63 17.36 4.93
C ILE A 36 -2.78 17.91 6.07
N ILE A 37 -2.08 17.02 6.79
CA ILE A 37 -1.03 17.41 7.74
C ILE A 37 0.14 17.99 6.94
N PRO A 38 0.68 19.19 7.26
CA PRO A 38 1.72 19.84 6.46
C PRO A 38 2.92 18.93 6.14
N ALA A 39 3.34 18.09 7.10
CA ALA A 39 4.42 17.14 6.94
C ALA A 39 4.17 16.06 5.86
N GLN A 40 2.92 15.73 5.56
CA GLN A 40 2.54 14.70 4.58
C GLN A 40 2.29 15.26 3.18
N LEU A 41 2.23 16.60 3.03
CA LEU A 41 1.95 17.27 1.76
C LEU A 41 2.91 16.89 0.62
N PRO A 42 4.24 16.82 0.82
CA PRO A 42 5.16 16.42 -0.26
C PRO A 42 4.85 15.01 -0.78
N ARG A 43 4.50 14.09 0.12
CA ARG A 43 4.19 12.69 -0.21
C ARG A 43 2.86 12.57 -0.94
N VAL A 44 1.83 13.31 -0.51
CA VAL A 44 0.54 13.37 -1.20
C VAL A 44 0.71 13.92 -2.63
N LYS A 45 1.53 14.98 -2.82
CA LYS A 45 1.86 15.51 -4.15
C LYS A 45 2.60 14.50 -5.01
N GLN A 46 3.54 13.76 -4.44
CA GLN A 46 4.28 12.70 -5.15
C GLN A 46 3.34 11.57 -5.60
N CYS A 47 2.41 11.14 -4.74
CA CYS A 47 1.38 10.18 -5.12
C CYS A 47 0.47 10.74 -6.22
N ALA A 48 0.17 12.04 -6.21
CA ALA A 48 -0.61 12.71 -7.25
C ALA A 48 0.05 12.67 -8.62
N LEU A 49 1.33 13.03 -8.66
CA LEU A 49 2.14 12.97 -9.87
C LEU A 49 2.30 11.52 -10.35
N ALA A 50 2.62 10.58 -9.46
CA ALA A 50 2.77 9.16 -9.81
C ALA A 50 1.47 8.57 -10.37
N TYR A 51 0.31 8.95 -9.82
CA TYR A 51 -0.98 8.53 -10.36
C TYR A 51 -1.24 9.16 -11.72
N ARG A 52 -0.94 10.45 -11.92
CA ARG A 52 -1.11 11.14 -13.22
C ARG A 52 -0.21 10.51 -14.29
N ASP A 53 1.04 10.23 -13.97
CA ASP A 53 1.99 9.58 -14.87
C ASP A 53 1.55 8.15 -15.21
N ASN A 54 1.06 7.40 -14.21
CA ASN A 54 0.49 6.08 -14.45
C ASN A 54 -0.79 6.16 -15.29
N ALA A 55 -1.71 7.07 -14.99
CA ALA A 55 -2.93 7.29 -15.78
C ALA A 55 -2.59 7.73 -17.23
N ALA A 56 -1.55 8.54 -17.42
CA ALA A 56 -1.04 8.91 -18.73
C ALA A 56 -0.42 7.71 -19.47
N ARG A 57 0.39 6.88 -18.78
CA ARG A 57 0.94 5.63 -19.33
C ARG A 57 -0.16 4.64 -19.71
N TYR A 58 -1.18 4.49 -18.87
CA TYR A 58 -2.30 3.60 -19.12
C TYR A 58 -3.22 4.14 -20.22
N SER A 59 -3.49 5.44 -20.28
CA SER A 59 -4.28 6.05 -21.37
C SER A 59 -3.54 6.06 -22.70
N LEU A 60 -2.20 6.20 -22.71
CA LEU A 60 -1.36 5.98 -23.89
C LEU A 60 -1.40 4.50 -24.32
N ALA A 61 -1.36 3.55 -23.38
CA ALA A 61 -1.49 2.12 -23.65
C ALA A 61 -2.93 1.68 -24.05
N GLU A 62 -3.93 2.51 -23.80
CA GLU A 62 -5.31 2.34 -24.27
C GLU A 62 -5.60 3.06 -25.60
N ARG A 63 -4.88 4.15 -25.90
CA ARG A 63 -4.93 4.89 -27.17
C ARG A 63 -4.09 4.25 -28.26
N GLN A 64 -3.00 3.59 -27.88
CA GLN A 64 -2.50 2.50 -28.68
C GLN A 64 -3.65 1.48 -28.69
N GLN A 65 -4.28 1.29 -29.85
CA GLN A 65 -4.98 0.03 -30.12
C GLN A 65 -4.13 -1.08 -29.50
N PRO A 66 -4.71 -2.13 -28.88
CA PRO A 66 -3.90 -3.30 -28.56
C PRO A 66 -3.05 -3.54 -29.79
N PRO A 67 -1.70 -3.65 -29.69
CA PRO A 67 -0.97 -4.15 -30.85
C PRO A 67 -1.79 -5.35 -31.28
N GLN A 68 -2.26 -5.32 -32.53
CA GLN A 68 -3.00 -6.42 -33.09
C GLN A 68 -2.24 -7.67 -32.64
N GLY A 69 -2.96 -8.52 -31.90
CA GLY A 69 -2.43 -9.67 -31.17
C GLY A 69 -1.21 -9.45 -30.26
N LEU A 70 -1.38 -9.72 -28.96
CA LEU A 70 -0.32 -10.46 -28.23
C LEU A 70 0.05 -11.75 -29.01
N PHE A 71 -0.92 -12.26 -29.79
CA PHE A 71 -0.81 -13.32 -30.79
C PHE A 71 -0.08 -12.95 -32.09
N ASP A 72 0.08 -11.68 -32.47
CA ASP A 72 0.80 -11.31 -33.72
C ASP A 72 2.31 -11.17 -33.47
N ARG A 73 2.75 -11.21 -32.21
CA ARG A 73 4.13 -11.53 -31.84
C ARG A 73 4.47 -13.01 -32.05
N PHE A 74 3.48 -13.86 -32.25
CA PHE A 74 3.67 -15.23 -32.72
C PHE A 74 3.49 -15.20 -34.23
N ILE A 75 4.61 -15.08 -34.94
CA ILE A 75 4.58 -15.17 -36.40
C ILE A 75 4.22 -16.63 -36.74
N PHE A 76 2.96 -16.87 -37.09
CA PHE A 76 2.55 -18.06 -37.81
C PHE A 76 3.12 -17.96 -39.24
N GLN A 77 4.33 -18.47 -39.44
CA GLN A 77 4.87 -18.69 -40.78
C GLN A 77 4.70 -20.17 -41.13
N GLY A 78 3.90 -20.47 -42.14
CA GLY A 78 3.77 -21.83 -42.69
C GLY A 78 3.00 -22.85 -41.84
N GLY A 79 2.20 -22.41 -40.86
CA GLY A 79 1.40 -23.31 -40.02
C GLY A 79 2.09 -23.80 -38.74
N GLU A 80 3.30 -23.32 -38.45
CA GLU A 80 4.01 -23.59 -37.20
C GLU A 80 4.19 -22.32 -36.35
N LEU A 81 4.06 -22.48 -35.03
CA LEU A 81 4.32 -21.42 -34.06
C LEU A 81 5.84 -21.22 -33.96
N GLN A 82 6.38 -20.19 -34.61
CA GLN A 82 7.81 -19.87 -34.55
C GLN A 82 8.17 -19.36 -33.14
N PHE A 83 8.62 -20.26 -32.27
CA PHE A 83 9.37 -19.88 -31.08
C PHE A 83 10.73 -19.38 -31.56
N TYR A 84 10.93 -18.06 -31.64
CA TYR A 84 12.29 -17.56 -31.50
C TYR A 84 12.70 -17.91 -30.07
N THR A 85 13.39 -19.04 -29.90
CA THR A 85 14.08 -19.39 -28.67
C THR A 85 14.95 -18.21 -28.34
N THR A 86 14.51 -17.36 -27.39
CA THR A 86 15.33 -16.31 -26.83
C THR A 86 16.64 -16.97 -26.45
N PRO A 87 17.78 -16.58 -27.06
CA PRO A 87 19.06 -17.17 -26.78
C PRO A 87 19.26 -17.30 -25.27
N LEU A 88 19.75 -18.44 -24.79
CA LEU A 88 19.79 -18.75 -23.36
C LEU A 88 20.46 -17.64 -22.55
N VAL A 89 21.47 -16.98 -23.11
CA VAL A 89 22.15 -15.82 -22.53
C VAL A 89 21.17 -14.67 -22.30
N LEU A 90 20.45 -14.24 -23.33
CA LEU A 90 19.43 -13.18 -23.22
C LEU A 90 18.30 -13.57 -22.27
N ARG A 91 17.89 -14.85 -22.26
CA ARG A 91 16.88 -15.34 -21.32
C ARG A 91 17.35 -15.26 -19.87
N ASN A 92 18.61 -15.62 -19.61
CA ASN A 92 19.21 -15.53 -18.28
C ASN A 92 19.32 -14.06 -17.84
N GLU A 93 19.83 -13.18 -18.71
CA GLU A 93 19.90 -11.73 -18.44
C GLU A 93 18.53 -11.13 -18.14
N MET A 94 17.50 -11.46 -18.93
CA MET A 94 16.13 -11.00 -18.69
C MET A 94 15.56 -11.51 -17.36
N THR A 95 15.88 -12.76 -17.00
CA THR A 95 15.42 -13.38 -15.74
C THR A 95 16.12 -12.73 -14.54
N GLU A 96 17.43 -12.50 -14.64
CA GLU A 96 18.23 -11.81 -13.63
C GLU A 96 17.72 -10.37 -13.44
N ALA A 97 17.55 -9.62 -14.53
CA ALA A 97 17.01 -8.25 -14.48
C ALA A 97 15.61 -8.20 -13.86
N ALA A 98 14.72 -9.14 -14.20
CA ALA A 98 13.39 -9.23 -13.61
C ALA A 98 13.45 -9.58 -12.11
N SER A 99 14.35 -10.48 -11.71
CA SER A 99 14.55 -10.85 -10.30
C SER A 99 15.09 -9.68 -9.48
N ALA A 100 16.04 -8.91 -10.03
CA ALA A 100 16.59 -7.72 -9.41
C ALA A 100 15.52 -6.64 -9.25
N ALA A 101 14.71 -6.40 -10.29
CA ALA A 101 13.60 -5.45 -10.23
C ALA A 101 12.56 -5.83 -9.16
N LEU A 102 12.25 -7.12 -9.02
CA LEU A 102 11.35 -7.62 -7.98
C LEU A 102 11.92 -7.41 -6.57
N GLN A 103 13.19 -7.73 -6.36
CA GLN A 103 13.86 -7.52 -5.08
C GLN A 103 13.90 -6.04 -4.71
N GLN A 104 14.23 -5.18 -5.68
CA GLN A 104 14.26 -3.74 -5.50
C GLN A 104 12.88 -3.22 -5.10
N ARG A 105 11.83 -3.59 -5.85
CA ARG A 105 10.45 -3.20 -5.53
C ARG A 105 10.03 -3.63 -4.13
N THR A 106 10.41 -4.85 -3.72
CA THR A 106 10.09 -5.37 -2.38
C THR A 106 10.78 -4.54 -1.29
N LYS A 107 12.07 -4.22 -1.48
CA LYS A 107 12.83 -3.37 -0.55
C LYS A 107 12.23 -1.96 -0.49
N ASP A 108 11.89 -1.37 -1.63
CA ASP A 108 11.31 -0.03 -1.72
C ASP A 108 9.95 0.03 -1.00
N SER A 109 9.10 -0.99 -1.18
CA SER A 109 7.82 -1.09 -0.46
C SER A 109 8.00 -1.21 1.06
N LYS A 110 8.90 -2.09 1.53
CA LYS A 110 9.22 -2.23 2.96
C LYS A 110 9.73 -0.91 3.54
N ARG A 111 10.66 -0.27 2.82
CA ARG A 111 11.26 1.01 3.24
C ARG A 111 10.23 2.13 3.31
N ALA A 112 9.39 2.27 2.29
CA ALA A 112 8.34 3.28 2.25
C ALA A 112 7.36 3.14 3.42
N MET A 113 7.01 1.91 3.79
CA MET A 113 6.17 1.62 4.95
C MET A 113 6.90 1.90 6.26
N ALA A 114 8.14 1.44 6.43
CA ALA A 114 8.95 1.69 7.62
C ALA A 114 9.15 3.20 7.88
N GLU A 115 9.45 3.98 6.84
CA GLU A 115 9.54 5.45 6.90
C GLU A 115 8.20 6.05 7.31
N ALA A 116 7.08 5.62 6.72
CA ALA A 116 5.75 6.13 7.06
C ALA A 116 5.38 5.87 8.53
N LEU A 117 5.75 4.70 9.06
CA LEU A 117 5.49 4.34 10.46
C LEU A 117 6.31 5.21 11.44
N HIS A 118 7.54 5.58 11.09
CA HIS A 118 8.36 6.50 11.88
C HIS A 118 7.84 7.94 11.86
N PHE A 119 7.29 8.39 10.72
CA PHE A 119 6.68 9.72 10.57
C PHE A 119 5.19 9.76 10.93
N PHE A 120 4.65 8.68 11.50
CA PHE A 120 3.25 8.62 11.90
C PHE A 120 2.98 9.58 13.07
N SER A 121 1.85 10.29 13.04
CA SER A 121 1.55 11.38 13.98
C SER A 121 1.68 11.00 15.45
N ASN A 122 1.38 9.74 15.79
CA ASN A 122 1.70 9.13 17.07
C ASN A 122 2.70 8.00 16.80
N PRO A 123 4.01 8.23 16.99
CA PRO A 123 5.01 7.23 16.70
C PRO A 123 4.77 5.99 17.57
N ILE A 124 4.92 4.83 16.95
CA ILE A 124 4.80 3.55 17.64
C ILE A 124 5.90 3.47 18.70
N TYR A 125 5.53 3.10 19.92
CA TYR A 125 6.48 3.04 21.02
C TYR A 125 7.56 1.98 20.74
N GLN A 126 8.82 2.35 20.95
CA GLN A 126 9.99 1.48 20.72
C GLN A 126 10.01 0.83 19.32
N LEU A 127 9.52 1.51 18.29
CA LEU A 127 9.60 1.00 16.92
C LEU A 127 11.07 0.73 16.54
N PRO A 128 11.42 -0.46 16.01
CA PRO A 128 12.75 -0.73 15.51
C PRO A 128 13.12 0.23 14.38
N SER A 129 14.42 0.44 14.18
CA SER A 129 14.90 1.35 13.14
C SER A 129 14.45 0.93 11.73
N ILE A 130 14.42 1.89 10.81
CA ILE A 130 14.04 1.64 9.42
C ILE A 130 14.90 0.52 8.80
N ASP A 131 16.20 0.51 9.06
CA ASP A 131 17.11 -0.49 8.49
C ASP A 131 16.89 -1.88 9.12
N GLU A 132 16.58 -1.97 10.41
CA GLU A 132 16.21 -3.23 11.06
C GLU A 132 14.92 -3.81 10.45
N LEU A 133 13.89 -2.97 10.26
CA LEU A 133 12.61 -3.40 9.67
C LEU A 133 12.76 -3.82 8.20
N VAL A 134 13.59 -3.14 7.43
CA VAL A 134 13.81 -3.47 6.00
C VAL A 134 14.61 -4.77 5.86
N ASN A 135 15.59 -5.01 6.73
CA ASN A 135 16.45 -6.18 6.70
C ASN A 135 15.86 -7.41 7.42
N ALA A 136 14.77 -7.24 8.16
CA ALA A 136 14.05 -8.35 8.77
C ALA A 136 13.57 -9.36 7.72
N THR A 137 13.82 -10.65 8.01
CA THR A 137 13.41 -11.78 7.17
C THR A 137 12.71 -12.82 8.02
N GLN A 138 11.91 -13.71 7.40
CA GLN A 138 11.25 -14.78 8.15
C GLN A 138 12.23 -15.73 8.86
N SER A 139 13.45 -15.88 8.33
CA SER A 139 14.51 -16.69 8.97
C SER A 139 15.20 -15.97 10.13
N VAL A 140 15.21 -14.62 10.11
CA VAL A 140 15.80 -13.78 11.16
C VAL A 140 14.79 -12.67 11.48
N PRO A 141 13.69 -13.00 12.18
CA PRO A 141 12.71 -12.01 12.61
C PRO A 141 13.27 -11.19 13.78
N LEU A 142 12.78 -9.96 13.92
CA LEU A 142 13.08 -9.13 15.09
C LEU A 142 12.26 -9.60 16.29
N ASP A 143 12.91 -9.64 17.46
CA ASP A 143 12.25 -9.87 18.74
C ASP A 143 11.68 -8.55 19.27
N TRP A 144 10.61 -8.08 18.62
CA TRP A 144 9.91 -6.85 18.96
C TRP A 144 8.41 -7.10 18.96
N ARG A 145 7.70 -6.56 19.95
CA ARG A 145 6.24 -6.60 20.04
C ARG A 145 5.68 -5.18 20.20
N PRO A 146 4.69 -4.79 19.40
CA PRO A 146 4.06 -3.49 19.53
C PRO A 146 3.26 -3.36 20.83
N GLU A 147 3.32 -2.20 21.45
CA GLU A 147 2.49 -1.83 22.60
C GLU A 147 1.76 -0.51 22.33
N ILE A 148 0.45 -0.49 22.56
CA ILE A 148 -0.36 0.73 22.51
C ILE A 148 -0.31 1.37 23.90
N ARG A 149 -0.01 2.66 23.94
CA ARG A 149 -0.10 3.48 25.16
C ARG A 149 -1.46 4.16 25.24
N ARG A 150 -2.07 4.11 26.42
CA ARG A 150 -3.32 4.82 26.68
C ARG A 150 -3.08 6.33 26.58
N GLY A 151 -3.90 7.02 25.81
CA GLY A 151 -3.89 8.49 25.77
C GLY A 151 -4.54 9.08 27.03
N ASP A 152 -4.13 10.28 27.42
CA ASP A 152 -4.59 10.93 28.65
C ASP A 152 -6.12 11.09 28.73
N THR A 153 -6.76 11.32 27.58
CA THR A 153 -8.21 11.52 27.45
C THR A 153 -8.98 10.24 27.11
N GLN A 154 -8.29 9.12 26.87
CA GLN A 154 -8.92 7.87 26.45
C GLN A 154 -9.52 7.15 27.67
N THR A 155 -10.74 6.63 27.52
CA THR A 155 -11.36 5.79 28.55
C THR A 155 -10.62 4.45 28.68
N LEU A 156 -10.70 3.83 29.87
CA LEU A 156 -10.08 2.52 30.09
C LEU A 156 -10.68 1.46 29.17
N GLU A 157 -12.00 1.50 28.96
CA GLU A 157 -12.73 0.58 28.09
C GLU A 157 -12.24 0.67 26.64
N SER A 158 -12.14 1.88 26.08
CA SER A 158 -11.64 2.08 24.72
C SER A 158 -10.20 1.60 24.56
N PHE A 159 -9.38 1.78 25.58
CA PHE A 159 -8.00 1.30 25.58
C PHE A 159 -7.93 -0.23 25.60
N GLN A 160 -8.72 -0.88 26.44
CA GLN A 160 -8.81 -2.35 26.49
C GLN A 160 -9.30 -2.93 25.16
N GLU A 161 -10.29 -2.32 24.53
CA GLU A 161 -10.76 -2.72 23.20
C GLU A 161 -9.64 -2.65 22.15
N GLN A 162 -8.84 -1.59 22.15
CA GLN A 162 -7.70 -1.45 21.24
C GLN A 162 -6.60 -2.48 21.52
N GLN A 163 -6.36 -2.84 22.78
CA GLN A 163 -5.42 -3.90 23.15
C GLN A 163 -5.90 -5.27 22.66
N VAL A 164 -7.17 -5.60 22.87
CA VAL A 164 -7.77 -6.84 22.35
C VAL A 164 -7.68 -6.88 20.82
N ALA A 165 -8.02 -5.78 20.15
CA ALA A 165 -7.87 -5.66 18.71
C ALA A 165 -6.40 -5.85 18.28
N LEU A 166 -5.45 -5.21 18.96
CA LEU A 166 -4.03 -5.38 18.67
C LEU A 166 -3.63 -6.86 18.76
N ASP A 167 -3.92 -7.52 19.88
CA ASP A 167 -3.56 -8.91 20.14
C ASP A 167 -4.17 -9.88 19.12
N LEU A 168 -5.40 -9.65 18.67
CA LEU A 168 -6.02 -10.48 17.62
C LEU A 168 -5.22 -10.44 16.32
N GLY A 169 -4.70 -9.27 15.92
CA GLY A 169 -3.87 -9.18 14.73
C GLY A 169 -2.46 -9.73 14.93
N LEU A 170 -1.87 -9.57 16.12
CA LEU A 170 -0.57 -10.19 16.42
C LEU A 170 -0.67 -11.72 16.35
N GLN A 171 -1.70 -12.30 16.96
CA GLN A 171 -1.96 -13.74 16.90
C GLN A 171 -2.17 -14.21 15.45
N ALA A 172 -2.89 -13.45 14.62
CA ALA A 172 -3.07 -13.79 13.22
C ALA A 172 -1.73 -13.78 12.44
N ILE A 173 -0.86 -12.80 12.71
CA ILE A 173 0.48 -12.71 12.10
C ILE A 173 1.38 -13.86 12.59
N ASP A 174 1.36 -14.18 13.87
CA ASP A 174 2.16 -15.27 14.43
C ASP A 174 1.70 -16.64 13.90
N LEU A 175 0.37 -16.85 13.81
CA LEU A 175 -0.19 -18.03 13.15
C LEU A 175 0.24 -18.12 11.69
N PHE A 176 0.30 -16.99 11.00
CA PHE A 176 0.78 -16.93 9.61
C PHE A 176 2.24 -17.33 9.49
N CYS A 177 3.10 -16.77 10.34
CA CYS A 177 4.52 -17.10 10.38
C CYS A 177 4.76 -18.57 10.77
N SER A 178 3.92 -19.14 11.62
CA SER A 178 4.06 -20.54 12.06
C SER A 178 3.78 -21.57 10.96
N GLY A 179 3.03 -21.21 9.91
CA GLY A 179 2.61 -22.12 8.86
C GLY A 179 1.67 -23.25 9.32
N GLN A 180 1.16 -23.21 10.56
CA GLN A 180 0.37 -24.30 11.16
C GLN A 180 -1.03 -24.46 10.54
N ARG A 181 -1.54 -23.42 9.87
CA ARG A 181 -2.88 -23.43 9.27
C ARG A 181 -2.81 -23.10 7.79
N ALA A 182 -3.57 -23.88 6.99
CA ALA A 182 -3.75 -23.60 5.57
C ALA A 182 -4.53 -22.29 5.30
N PHE A 183 -5.37 -21.88 6.26
CA PHE A 183 -6.13 -20.64 6.18
C PHE A 183 -6.14 -19.94 7.53
N ILE A 184 -5.87 -18.64 7.51
CA ILE A 184 -5.89 -17.78 8.70
C ILE A 184 -6.95 -16.71 8.48
N PRO A 185 -7.97 -16.62 9.35
CA PRO A 185 -9.00 -15.61 9.21
C PRO A 185 -8.39 -14.22 9.36
N ALA A 186 -8.62 -13.36 8.37
CA ALA A 186 -8.18 -11.97 8.42
C ALA A 186 -9.07 -11.17 9.40
N PRO A 187 -8.50 -10.54 10.44
CA PRO A 187 -9.28 -9.74 11.37
C PRO A 187 -9.83 -8.49 10.69
N VAL A 188 -11.08 -8.16 10.97
CA VAL A 188 -11.76 -6.96 10.45
C VAL A 188 -12.03 -5.99 11.60
N LEU A 189 -11.47 -4.78 11.52
CA LEU A 189 -11.71 -3.72 12.51
C LEU A 189 -12.84 -2.79 12.04
N LEU A 190 -13.91 -2.73 12.82
CA LEU A 190 -15.06 -1.85 12.59
C LEU A 190 -15.16 -0.83 13.71
N GLY A 191 -15.66 0.37 13.40
CA GLY A 191 -15.87 1.40 14.40
C GLY A 191 -16.00 2.81 13.82
N PRO A 192 -16.46 3.78 14.63
CA PRO A 192 -16.69 5.15 14.20
C PRO A 192 -15.40 5.86 13.76
N PRO A 193 -15.47 6.93 12.95
CA PRO A 193 -14.29 7.73 12.61
C PRO A 193 -13.60 8.23 13.89
N GLY A 194 -12.27 8.21 13.91
CA GLY A 194 -11.49 8.62 15.09
C GLY A 194 -11.25 7.53 16.14
N SER A 195 -11.85 6.33 16.02
CA SER A 195 -11.68 5.25 17.01
C SER A 195 -10.28 4.58 17.05
N GLY A 196 -9.30 5.10 16.31
CA GLY A 196 -7.93 4.55 16.30
C GLY A 196 -7.70 3.33 15.41
N LYS A 197 -8.64 2.92 14.54
CA LYS A 197 -8.48 1.76 13.63
C LYS A 197 -7.17 1.79 12.84
N SER A 198 -6.90 2.91 12.16
CA SER A 198 -5.66 3.06 11.38
C SER A 198 -4.40 3.01 12.24
N HIS A 199 -4.50 3.40 13.51
CA HIS A 199 -3.39 3.28 14.46
C HIS A 199 -3.13 1.81 14.81
N VAL A 200 -4.17 1.03 15.12
CA VAL A 200 -4.05 -0.42 15.37
C VAL A 200 -3.51 -1.15 14.13
N THR A 201 -4.04 -0.85 12.94
CA THR A 201 -3.55 -1.45 11.69
C THR A 201 -2.09 -1.06 11.38
N ALA A 202 -1.65 0.14 11.77
CA ALA A 202 -0.24 0.52 11.66
C ALA A 202 0.66 -0.34 12.56
N HIS A 203 0.21 -0.68 13.78
CA HIS A 203 0.95 -1.58 14.68
C HIS A 203 1.02 -3.01 14.12
N TRP A 204 -0.08 -3.52 13.54
CA TRP A 204 -0.05 -4.80 12.85
C TRP A 204 0.94 -4.79 11.69
N GLY A 205 0.93 -3.73 10.89
CA GLY A 205 1.87 -3.56 9.78
C GLY A 205 3.33 -3.50 10.22
N ALA A 206 3.63 -2.75 11.28
CA ALA A 206 4.96 -2.69 11.88
C ALA A 206 5.41 -4.09 12.37
N TYR A 207 4.52 -4.83 13.01
CA TYR A 207 4.82 -6.16 13.52
C TYR A 207 5.04 -7.17 12.39
N ALA A 208 4.25 -7.11 11.33
CA ALA A 208 4.46 -7.92 10.14
C ALA A 208 5.82 -7.66 9.50
N LEU A 209 6.24 -6.39 9.40
CA LEU A 209 7.60 -6.04 8.94
C LEU A 209 8.67 -6.58 9.88
N ALA A 210 8.49 -6.47 11.20
CA ALA A 210 9.42 -7.00 12.20
C ALA A 210 9.57 -8.53 12.11
N LYS A 211 8.50 -9.26 11.76
CA LYS A 211 8.55 -10.71 11.45
C LYS A 211 9.13 -11.03 10.07
N GLY A 212 9.55 -10.01 9.32
CA GLY A 212 10.17 -10.16 8.01
C GLY A 212 9.20 -10.44 6.87
N LEU A 213 7.90 -10.23 7.07
CA LEU A 213 6.87 -10.42 6.05
C LEU A 213 6.94 -9.33 4.97
N ASN A 214 6.50 -9.68 3.76
CA ASN A 214 6.33 -8.72 2.68
C ASN A 214 4.92 -8.12 2.78
N THR A 215 4.79 -7.01 3.48
CA THR A 215 3.49 -6.37 3.73
C THR A 215 3.23 -5.23 2.75
N ILE A 216 1.97 -5.09 2.32
CA ILE A 216 1.48 -3.93 1.59
C ILE A 216 0.33 -3.30 2.37
N VAL A 217 0.32 -1.97 2.43
CA VAL A 217 -0.86 -1.22 2.87
C VAL A 217 -1.59 -0.70 1.64
N THR A 218 -2.90 -0.91 1.58
CA THR A 218 -3.73 -0.37 0.51
C THR A 218 -4.96 0.31 1.06
N SER A 219 -5.45 1.32 0.36
CA SER A 219 -6.68 2.02 0.70
C SER A 219 -7.37 2.53 -0.56
N VAL A 220 -8.70 2.66 -0.46
CA VAL A 220 -9.54 3.34 -1.47
C VAL A 220 -9.27 4.85 -1.48
N ALA A 221 -8.90 5.43 -0.34
CA ALA A 221 -8.42 6.80 -0.27
C ALA A 221 -6.89 6.83 -0.41
N SER A 222 -6.38 7.46 -1.46
CA SER A 222 -4.93 7.57 -1.74
C SER A 222 -4.15 8.25 -0.62
N GLU A 223 -4.72 9.27 0.03
CA GLU A 223 -4.08 9.95 1.17
C GLU A 223 -3.84 9.00 2.34
N ARG A 224 -4.83 8.15 2.66
CA ARG A 224 -4.73 7.17 3.74
C ARG A 224 -3.74 6.05 3.43
N ALA A 225 -3.64 5.64 2.16
CA ALA A 225 -2.60 4.72 1.73
C ALA A 225 -1.21 5.36 1.91
N ALA A 226 -1.02 6.58 1.38
CA ALA A 226 0.25 7.30 1.44
C ALA A 226 0.71 7.58 2.88
N ALA A 227 -0.21 7.89 3.79
CA ALA A 227 0.08 8.13 5.20
C ALA A 227 0.66 6.91 5.93
N LEU A 228 0.37 5.69 5.46
CA LEU A 228 0.93 4.44 5.97
C LEU A 228 2.02 3.85 5.06
N GLY A 229 2.48 4.63 4.07
CA GLY A 229 3.48 4.21 3.10
C GLY A 229 3.02 3.13 2.13
N GLY A 230 1.71 3.01 1.97
CA GLY A 230 1.05 2.13 1.03
C GLY A 230 0.72 2.77 -0.31
N GLU A 231 0.06 2.00 -1.16
CA GLU A 231 -0.39 2.40 -2.49
C GLU A 231 -1.92 2.40 -2.61
N HIS A 232 -2.46 3.25 -3.47
CA HIS A 232 -3.88 3.27 -3.78
C HIS A 232 -4.32 1.96 -4.44
N ILE A 233 -5.46 1.39 -4.04
CA ILE A 233 -5.90 0.05 -4.46
C ILE A 233 -5.95 -0.12 -5.99
N HIS A 234 -6.36 0.92 -6.72
CA HIS A 234 -6.41 0.86 -8.18
C HIS A 234 -5.03 0.75 -8.83
N LEU A 235 -3.98 1.32 -8.23
CA LEU A 235 -2.61 1.25 -8.76
C LEU A 235 -1.98 -0.12 -8.51
N VAL A 236 -2.24 -0.66 -7.32
CA VAL A 236 -1.77 -1.99 -6.88
C VAL A 236 -2.32 -3.07 -7.80
N PHE A 237 -3.64 -3.09 -7.99
CA PHE A 237 -4.30 -4.11 -8.81
C PHE A 237 -4.49 -3.69 -10.28
N SER A 238 -3.98 -2.53 -10.68
CA SER A 238 -4.11 -1.97 -12.04
C SER A 238 -5.57 -1.86 -12.52
N ILE A 239 -6.50 -1.59 -11.60
CA ILE A 239 -7.94 -1.53 -11.85
C ILE A 239 -8.25 -0.30 -12.73
N PRO A 240 -8.93 -0.46 -13.88
CA PRO A 240 -9.35 0.66 -14.70
C PRO A 240 -10.31 1.58 -13.96
N VAL A 241 -10.11 2.89 -14.08
CA VAL A 241 -11.13 3.87 -13.71
C VAL A 241 -12.04 4.01 -14.91
N ALA A 242 -13.22 3.40 -14.83
CA ALA A 242 -14.21 3.46 -15.89
C ALA A 242 -15.60 3.60 -15.25
N SER A 243 -16.42 4.50 -15.79
CA SER A 243 -17.67 4.95 -15.17
C SER A 243 -18.83 3.95 -15.25
N SER A 244 -18.71 2.86 -16.02
CA SER A 244 -19.86 2.00 -16.35
C SER A 244 -19.59 0.50 -16.66
N PRO A 245 -18.36 -0.07 -16.69
CA PRO A 245 -18.23 -1.50 -16.96
C PRO A 245 -18.72 -2.36 -15.80
N SER A 246 -19.25 -3.54 -16.12
CA SER A 246 -19.56 -4.56 -15.12
C SER A 246 -18.29 -4.95 -14.34
N SER A 247 -18.45 -5.36 -13.08
CA SER A 247 -17.34 -5.80 -12.21
C SER A 247 -16.49 -6.89 -12.86
N ARG A 248 -17.12 -7.79 -13.63
CA ARG A 248 -16.44 -8.83 -14.40
C ARG A 248 -15.50 -8.25 -15.46
N ILE A 249 -15.96 -7.30 -16.26
CA ILE A 249 -15.15 -6.66 -17.31
C ILE A 249 -13.99 -5.87 -16.68
N LEU A 250 -14.23 -5.22 -15.54
CA LEU A 250 -13.17 -4.55 -14.79
C LEU A 250 -12.09 -5.52 -14.31
N ALA A 251 -12.50 -6.67 -13.77
CA ALA A 251 -11.57 -7.71 -13.32
C ALA A 251 -10.74 -8.27 -14.49
N GLU A 252 -11.39 -8.59 -15.62
CA GLU A 252 -10.70 -9.09 -16.82
C GLU A 252 -9.68 -8.08 -17.36
N ARG A 253 -10.04 -6.78 -17.40
CA ARG A 253 -9.14 -5.70 -17.80
C ARG A 253 -7.98 -5.50 -16.81
N ALA A 254 -8.25 -5.55 -15.51
CA ALA A 254 -7.23 -5.45 -14.47
C ALA A 254 -6.22 -6.60 -14.60
N LEU A 255 -6.70 -7.84 -14.76
CA LEU A 255 -5.87 -9.01 -14.99
C LEU A 255 -5.04 -8.89 -16.28
N THR A 256 -5.64 -8.41 -17.37
CA THR A 256 -4.93 -8.19 -18.64
C THR A 256 -3.82 -7.15 -18.48
N ARG A 257 -4.06 -6.07 -17.74
CA ARG A 257 -3.05 -5.04 -17.45
C ARG A 257 -1.94 -5.57 -16.54
N LEU A 258 -2.30 -6.35 -15.52
CA LEU A 258 -1.33 -6.95 -14.60
C LEU A 258 -0.46 -8.00 -15.31
N ALA A 259 -1.04 -8.78 -16.24
CA ALA A 259 -0.29 -9.74 -17.06
C ALA A 259 0.74 -9.07 -17.99
N ARG A 260 0.57 -7.79 -18.33
CA ARG A 260 1.54 -7.00 -19.10
C ARG A 260 2.69 -6.46 -18.24
N ASP A 261 2.56 -6.50 -16.90
CA ASP A 261 3.58 -6.09 -15.94
C ASP A 261 4.01 -7.29 -15.08
N PRO A 262 4.92 -8.15 -15.58
CA PRO A 262 5.32 -9.37 -14.90
C PRO A 262 5.97 -9.11 -13.54
N VAL A 263 6.65 -7.96 -13.37
CA VAL A 263 7.27 -7.58 -12.10
C VAL A 263 6.20 -7.29 -11.05
N LYS A 264 5.19 -6.49 -11.40
CA LYS A 264 4.07 -6.21 -10.48
C LYS A 264 3.27 -7.48 -10.16
N MET A 265 2.98 -8.33 -11.15
CA MET A 265 2.30 -9.61 -10.93
C MET A 265 3.07 -10.50 -9.95
N GLN A 266 4.39 -10.63 -10.15
CA GLN A 266 5.22 -11.47 -9.30
C GLN A 266 5.40 -10.88 -7.90
N TRP A 267 5.50 -9.55 -7.81
CA TRP A 267 5.50 -8.85 -6.53
C TRP A 267 4.22 -9.09 -5.74
N LEU A 268 3.04 -8.98 -6.36
CA LEU A 268 1.77 -9.29 -5.69
C LEU A 268 1.70 -10.76 -5.22
N LYS A 269 2.25 -11.71 -5.98
CA LYS A 269 2.33 -13.12 -5.57
C LYS A 269 3.33 -13.36 -4.43
N SER A 270 4.31 -12.47 -4.28
CA SER A 270 5.34 -12.53 -3.23
C SER A 270 4.90 -11.93 -1.90
N ILE A 271 3.80 -11.17 -1.90
CA ILE A 271 3.10 -10.74 -0.69
C ILE A 271 2.45 -11.98 -0.11
N ARG A 272 3.13 -12.55 0.88
CA ARG A 272 2.69 -13.67 1.71
C ARG A 272 2.84 -13.20 3.14
#